data_AF-A0A6C0ASD1-F1
#
_entry.id   AF-A0A6C0ASD1-F1
#
_cell.length_a   1.000
_cell.length_b   1.000
_cell.length_c   1.000
_cell.angle_alpha   90.00
_cell.angle_beta   90.00
_cell.angle_gamma   90.00
#
_symmetry.space_group_name_H-M   'P 1'
#
loop_
_entity.id
_entity.type
_entity.pdbx_description
1 polymer ?
#
loop_
_entity_poly.entity_id
_entity_poly.type
_entity_poly.pdbx_seq_one_letter_code
_entity_poly.pdbx_strand_id
1 'polypeptide(L)'
;MLFRTTKFILFHNDTDIPIVVDSWVDGSNILQYLKIQPREKLVIHSSVGEWHLNGMLYGEDRKLWDDKGLQKYVLVGKFRSDPCAYGDYSWMEYDDNVFKCEYSKLDNYQDKRVKGLMTFSLNEALLNTK
;
A
#
# COMPACT_ATOMS: atom_id res chain seq x y z
N MET A 1 16.88 21.07 15.26
CA MET A 1 16.23 20.98 13.93
C MET A 1 16.62 19.62 13.35
N LEU A 2 15.82 18.57 13.57
CA LEU A 2 16.08 17.26 12.96
C LEU A 2 15.70 17.36 11.49
N PHE A 3 16.67 17.15 10.59
CA PHE A 3 16.39 17.04 9.16
C PHE A 3 15.40 15.89 8.94
N ARG A 4 14.13 16.24 8.70
CA ARG A 4 13.07 15.27 8.41
C ARG A 4 13.43 14.58 7.09
N THR A 5 13.81 13.31 7.20
CA THR A 5 14.33 12.56 6.07
C THR A 5 13.17 11.94 5.32
N THR A 6 12.91 12.39 4.08
CA THR A 6 11.95 11.74 3.18
C THR A 6 12.30 10.26 3.02
N LYS A 7 11.31 9.41 3.23
CA LYS A 7 11.41 7.95 3.12
C LYS A 7 10.87 7.50 1.78
N PHE A 8 11.52 6.52 1.17
CA PHE A 8 11.19 6.00 -0.15
C PHE A 8 11.02 4.49 -0.10
N ILE A 9 10.07 3.98 -0.88
CA ILE A 9 9.84 2.54 -1.03
C ILE A 9 9.35 2.26 -2.45
N LEU A 10 9.76 1.13 -3.02
CA LEU A 10 9.19 0.65 -4.28
C LEU A 10 7.86 -0.02 -3.93
N PHE A 11 6.78 0.41 -4.57
CA PHE A 11 5.48 -0.20 -4.42
C PHE A 11 5.10 -0.93 -5.70
N HIS A 12 4.54 -2.12 -5.56
CA HIS A 12 3.98 -2.92 -6.66
C HIS A 12 2.54 -3.28 -6.33
N ASN A 13 1.60 -2.80 -7.15
CA ASN A 13 0.24 -3.32 -7.14
C ASN A 13 0.18 -4.57 -8.01
N ASP A 14 0.29 -5.75 -7.41
CA ASP A 14 0.22 -7.04 -8.12
C ASP A 14 -1.22 -7.56 -8.29
N THR A 15 -2.20 -6.67 -8.21
CA THR A 15 -3.61 -7.01 -8.46
C THR A 15 -4.02 -6.61 -9.87
N ASP A 16 -5.20 -7.04 -10.28
CA ASP A 16 -5.89 -6.61 -11.49
C ASP A 16 -6.88 -5.44 -11.25
N ILE A 17 -6.86 -4.86 -10.04
CA ILE A 17 -7.69 -3.72 -9.64
C ILE A 17 -6.82 -2.53 -9.21
N PRO A 18 -7.30 -1.29 -9.39
CA PRO A 18 -6.61 -0.13 -8.85
C PRO A 18 -6.67 -0.13 -7.31
N ILE A 19 -5.70 0.51 -6.67
CA ILE A 19 -5.67 0.75 -5.22
C ILE A 19 -5.27 2.21 -4.96
N VAL A 20 -5.73 2.78 -3.86
CA VAL A 20 -5.28 4.10 -3.39
C VAL A 20 -4.23 3.92 -2.30
N VAL A 21 -3.14 4.67 -2.39
CA VAL A 21 -2.11 4.76 -1.36
C VAL A 21 -2.09 6.15 -0.76
N ASP A 22 -2.32 6.23 0.55
CA ASP A 22 -2.38 7.48 1.28
C ASP A 22 -1.19 7.64 2.22
N SER A 23 -0.63 8.83 2.32
CA SER A 23 0.44 9.13 3.28
C SER A 23 0.31 10.51 3.90
N TRP A 24 0.73 10.63 5.15
CA TRP A 24 0.75 11.90 5.86
C TRP A 24 1.93 12.77 5.45
N VAL A 25 1.66 14.06 5.34
CA VAL A 25 2.69 15.09 5.26
C VAL A 25 2.92 15.65 6.66
N ASP A 26 4.16 15.50 7.14
CA ASP A 26 4.55 15.86 8.50
C ASP A 26 4.36 17.36 8.75
N GLY A 27 3.65 17.71 9.82
CA GLY A 27 3.38 19.09 10.22
C GLY A 27 2.24 19.79 9.46
N SER A 28 1.59 19.13 8.50
CA SER A 28 0.45 19.73 7.79
C SER A 28 -0.91 19.11 8.15
N ASN A 29 -0.95 17.95 8.82
CA ASN A 29 -2.18 17.15 9.00
C ASN A 29 -2.94 16.94 7.66
N ILE A 30 -2.22 16.95 6.53
CA ILE A 30 -2.78 16.69 5.19
C ILE A 30 -2.40 15.28 4.79
N LEU A 31 -3.38 14.56 4.27
CA LEU A 31 -3.22 13.26 3.63
C LEU A 31 -3.05 13.48 2.12
N GLN A 32 -1.95 12.99 1.55
CA GLN A 32 -1.79 12.89 0.10
C GLN A 32 -2.17 11.49 -0.35
N TYR A 33 -3.02 11.40 -1.36
CA TYR A 33 -3.43 10.13 -1.96
C TYR A 33 -2.84 9.97 -3.36
N LEU A 34 -2.53 8.72 -3.71
CA LEU A 34 -2.06 8.35 -5.02
C LEU A 34 -2.80 7.09 -5.47
N LYS A 35 -3.51 7.16 -6.60
CA LYS A 35 -4.06 5.98 -7.25
C LYS A 35 -2.95 5.23 -7.97
N ILE A 36 -2.85 3.94 -7.72
CA ILE A 36 -1.90 3.02 -8.35
C ILE A 36 -2.69 2.01 -9.20
N GLN A 37 -2.36 1.96 -10.48
CA GLN A 37 -3.04 1.12 -11.47
C GLN A 37 -2.71 -0.36 -11.29
N PRO A 38 -3.53 -1.27 -11.87
CA PRO A 38 -3.21 -2.69 -11.94
C PRO A 38 -1.80 -2.93 -12.50
N ARG A 39 -1.05 -3.84 -11.85
CA ARG A 39 0.32 -4.25 -12.25
C ARG A 39 1.36 -3.13 -12.26
N GLU A 40 1.03 -1.94 -11.74
CA GLU A 40 1.93 -0.80 -11.74
C GLU A 40 3.00 -0.95 -10.66
N LYS A 41 4.23 -0.56 -11.02
CA LYS A 41 5.38 -0.44 -10.11
C LYS A 41 5.88 0.99 -10.09
N LEU A 42 5.93 1.60 -8.92
CA LEU A 42 6.45 2.96 -8.78
C LEU A 42 7.14 3.19 -7.44
N VAL A 43 8.05 4.15 -7.43
CA VAL A 43 8.66 4.63 -6.19
C VAL A 43 7.75 5.67 -5.58
N ILE A 44 7.26 5.38 -4.37
CA ILE A 44 6.48 6.34 -3.57
C ILE A 44 7.36 6.88 -2.45
N HIS A 45 7.00 8.07 -1.98
CA HIS A 45 7.71 8.71 -0.88
C HIS A 45 6.76 9.29 0.16
N SER A 46 7.24 9.36 1.39
CA SER A 46 6.51 9.96 2.51
C SER A 46 7.49 10.63 3.45
N SER A 47 7.08 11.75 4.04
CA SER A 47 7.86 12.43 5.07
C SER A 47 7.87 11.67 6.40
N VAL A 48 6.84 10.86 6.66
CA VAL A 48 6.71 10.06 7.90
C VAL A 48 7.08 8.59 7.70
N GLY A 49 7.22 8.13 6.46
CA GLY A 49 7.57 6.74 6.14
C GLY A 49 6.48 5.72 6.44
N GLU A 50 5.22 6.17 6.41
CA GLU A 50 4.02 5.39 6.66
C GLU A 50 2.99 5.64 5.55
N TRP A 51 2.37 4.56 5.08
CA TRP A 51 1.38 4.56 4.02
C TRP A 51 0.19 3.68 4.39
N HIS A 52 -1.00 4.10 3.98
CA HIS A 52 -2.26 3.37 4.10
C HIS A 52 -2.72 2.94 2.72
N LEU A 53 -3.25 1.73 2.60
CA LEU A 53 -3.81 1.17 1.38
C LEU A 53 -5.33 1.20 1.49
N ASN A 54 -6.00 1.85 0.54
CA ASN A 54 -7.43 2.10 0.59
C ASN A 54 -8.14 1.66 -0.70
N GLY A 55 -9.31 1.04 -0.52
CA GLY A 55 -10.28 0.72 -1.57
C GLY A 55 -11.31 1.84 -1.80
N MET A 56 -11.12 3.02 -1.21
CA MET A 56 -11.97 4.20 -1.41
C MET A 56 -11.74 4.82 -2.79
N LEU A 57 -12.30 4.15 -3.79
CA LEU A 57 -12.25 4.54 -5.19
C LEU A 57 -13.59 5.15 -5.64
N TYR A 58 -13.58 5.79 -6.80
CA TYR A 58 -14.75 6.44 -7.40
C TYR A 58 -14.94 6.03 -8.86
N GLY A 59 -16.16 6.13 -9.37
CA GLY A 59 -16.47 5.89 -10.78
C GLY A 59 -16.16 4.46 -11.23
N GLU A 60 -15.50 4.32 -12.38
CA GLU A 60 -15.19 3.01 -12.97
C GLU A 60 -14.30 2.14 -12.06
N ASP A 61 -13.35 2.76 -11.36
CA ASP A 61 -12.48 2.05 -10.42
C ASP A 61 -13.27 1.41 -9.27
N ARG A 62 -14.31 2.11 -8.80
CA ARG A 62 -15.20 1.59 -7.74
C ARG A 62 -16.00 0.40 -8.25
N LYS A 63 -16.51 0.48 -9.48
CA LYS A 63 -17.26 -0.61 -10.10
C LYS A 63 -16.42 -1.89 -10.19
N LEU A 64 -15.13 -1.79 -10.55
CA LEU A 64 -14.22 -2.94 -10.58
C LEU A 64 -14.12 -3.65 -9.22
N TRP A 65 -14.12 -2.89 -8.12
CA TRP A 65 -14.12 -3.45 -6.77
C TRP A 65 -15.45 -4.13 -6.43
N ASP A 66 -16.56 -3.47 -6.74
CA ASP A 66 -17.90 -3.99 -6.46
C ASP A 66 -18.15 -5.29 -7.28
N ASP A 67 -17.74 -5.32 -8.56
CA ASP A 67 -17.86 -6.51 -9.43
C ASP A 67 -17.04 -7.71 -8.93
N LYS A 68 -15.98 -7.48 -8.12
CA LYS A 68 -15.20 -8.52 -7.43
C LYS A 68 -15.68 -8.84 -6.02
N GLY A 69 -16.79 -8.26 -5.57
CA GLY A 69 -17.33 -8.47 -4.22
C GLY A 69 -16.53 -7.76 -3.12
N LEU A 70 -15.75 -6.74 -3.47
CA LEU A 70 -14.83 -6.06 -2.55
C LEU A 70 -15.45 -4.81 -1.88
N GLN A 71 -16.75 -4.55 -2.06
CA GLN A 71 -17.41 -3.33 -1.62
C GLN A 71 -17.23 -2.96 -0.13
N LYS A 72 -17.00 -3.96 0.74
CA LYS A 72 -16.86 -3.79 2.20
C LYS A 72 -15.47 -3.34 2.65
N TYR A 73 -14.48 -3.40 1.76
CA TYR A 73 -13.07 -3.18 2.09
C TYR A 73 -12.69 -1.72 1.84
N VAL A 74 -12.55 -0.94 2.91
CA VAL A 74 -12.30 0.51 2.84
C VAL A 74 -10.82 0.81 3.04
N LEU A 75 -10.26 0.43 4.20
CA LEU A 75 -8.84 0.45 4.50
C LEU A 75 -8.35 -1.00 4.44
N VAL A 76 -7.56 -1.38 3.45
CA VAL A 76 -7.16 -2.78 3.25
C VAL A 76 -5.85 -3.13 3.94
N GLY A 77 -5.01 -2.15 4.18
CA GLY A 77 -3.76 -2.38 4.89
C GLY A 77 -2.94 -1.12 5.10
N LYS A 78 -1.77 -1.33 5.66
CA LYS A 78 -0.82 -0.29 6.03
C LYS A 78 0.58 -0.83 5.92
N PHE A 79 1.55 0.01 5.59
CA PHE A 79 2.95 -0.37 5.61
C PHE A 79 3.89 0.79 5.93
N ARG A 80 5.12 0.45 6.26
CA ARG A 80 6.18 1.37 6.66
C ARG A 80 7.49 1.10 5.95
N SER A 81 8.31 2.14 5.90
CA SER A 81 9.66 2.07 5.30
C SER A 81 10.67 1.34 6.17
N ASP A 82 10.42 1.33 7.48
CA ASP A 82 11.23 0.70 8.51
C ASP A 82 10.29 -0.15 9.41
N PRO A 83 10.76 -1.30 9.95
CA PRO A 83 9.92 -2.15 10.79
C PRO A 83 9.54 -1.44 12.09
N CYS A 84 8.37 -1.77 12.64
CA CYS A 84 7.97 -1.30 13.97
C CYS A 84 8.73 -2.07 15.08
N ALA A 85 8.49 -1.74 16.35
CA ALA A 85 9.14 -2.38 17.49
C ALA A 85 8.94 -3.91 17.56
N TYR A 86 7.89 -4.43 16.90
CA TYR A 86 7.59 -5.86 16.81
C TYR A 86 8.14 -6.54 15.55
N GLY A 87 8.86 -5.81 14.69
CA GLY A 87 9.47 -6.36 13.47
C GLY A 87 8.58 -6.29 12.23
N ASP A 88 7.33 -5.86 12.36
CA ASP A 88 6.38 -5.83 11.23
C ASP A 88 6.60 -4.61 10.34
N TYR A 89 6.60 -4.85 9.03
CA TYR A 89 6.69 -3.83 7.98
C TYR A 89 5.32 -3.45 7.40
N SER A 90 4.35 -4.36 7.48
CA SER A 90 3.02 -4.23 6.92
C SER A 90 1.98 -4.85 7.84
N TRP A 91 0.74 -4.41 7.68
CA TRP A 91 -0.41 -4.90 8.42
C TRP A 91 -1.65 -4.85 7.52
N MET A 92 -2.56 -5.80 7.74
CA MET A 92 -3.84 -5.91 7.03
C MET A 92 -4.98 -5.61 8.00
N GLU A 93 -5.94 -4.80 7.59
CA GLU A 93 -7.10 -4.44 8.42
C GLU A 93 -8.02 -5.64 8.67
N TYR A 94 -8.20 -6.46 7.64
CA TYR A 94 -9.14 -7.58 7.67
C TYR A 94 -8.37 -8.89 7.78
N ASP A 95 -8.71 -9.69 8.79
CA ASP A 95 -8.12 -11.01 9.06
C ASP A 95 -8.75 -12.14 8.22
N ASP A 96 -9.40 -11.80 7.10
CA ASP A 96 -10.00 -12.78 6.19
C ASP A 96 -9.08 -13.21 5.04
N ASN A 97 -7.81 -12.80 5.09
CA ASN A 97 -6.72 -13.16 4.17
C ASN A 97 -6.98 -12.88 2.68
N VAL A 98 -8.00 -12.07 2.37
CA VAL A 98 -8.34 -11.70 0.99
C VAL A 98 -7.24 -10.86 0.37
N PHE A 99 -6.57 -10.03 1.15
CA PHE A 99 -5.45 -9.22 0.68
C PHE A 99 -4.16 -9.64 1.36
N LYS A 100 -3.04 -9.35 0.70
CA LYS A 100 -1.70 -9.55 1.26
C LYS A 100 -0.81 -8.35 0.95
N CYS A 101 0.04 -8.00 1.90
CA CYS A 101 0.97 -6.88 1.79
C CYS A 101 2.35 -7.38 2.24
N GLU A 102 3.23 -7.64 1.27
CA GLU A 102 4.51 -8.32 1.50
C GLU A 102 5.69 -7.37 1.33
N TYR A 103 6.51 -7.27 2.38
CA TYR A 103 7.77 -6.56 2.32
C TYR A 103 8.89 -7.46 1.85
N SER A 104 9.73 -6.96 0.94
CA SER A 104 11.00 -7.57 0.55
C SER A 104 12.11 -6.53 0.61
N LYS A 105 13.22 -6.86 1.27
CA LYS A 105 14.40 -5.98 1.32
C LYS A 105 15.08 -5.94 -0.05
N LEU A 106 15.53 -4.76 -0.46
CA LEU A 106 16.26 -4.54 -1.71
C LEU A 106 17.71 -4.16 -1.40
N ASP A 107 18.62 -5.12 -1.47
CA ASP A 107 20.03 -4.87 -1.12
C ASP A 107 20.83 -4.18 -2.24
N ASN A 108 20.31 -4.11 -3.48
CA ASN A 108 21.03 -3.57 -4.65
C ASN A 108 20.15 -2.77 -5.63
N TYR A 109 19.16 -2.01 -5.12
CA TYR A 109 18.38 -1.13 -6.00
C TYR A 109 19.21 0.07 -6.48
N GLN A 110 18.98 0.52 -7.72
CA GLN A 110 19.77 1.61 -8.32
C GLN A 110 19.72 2.88 -7.47
N ASP A 111 18.56 3.19 -6.91
CA ASP A 111 18.41 4.25 -5.91
C ASP A 111 18.57 3.69 -4.49
N LYS A 112 19.72 3.98 -3.86
CA LYS A 112 20.05 3.54 -2.49
C LYS A 112 19.11 4.09 -1.41
N ARG A 113 18.25 5.08 -1.72
CA ARG A 113 17.22 5.57 -0.81
C ARG A 113 16.04 4.60 -0.68
N VAL A 114 15.82 3.76 -1.71
CA VAL A 114 14.78 2.75 -1.75
C VAL A 114 15.34 1.44 -1.20
N LYS A 115 14.99 1.12 0.05
CA LYS A 115 15.52 -0.06 0.76
C LYS A 115 14.62 -1.30 0.69
N GLY A 116 13.40 -1.14 0.21
CA GLY A 116 12.42 -2.22 0.20
C GLY A 116 11.43 -2.11 -0.95
N LEU A 117 10.80 -3.24 -1.21
CA LEU A 117 9.67 -3.44 -2.09
C LEU A 117 8.47 -3.83 -1.23
N MET A 118 7.35 -3.12 -1.40
CA MET A 118 6.05 -3.55 -0.92
C MET A 118 5.24 -4.09 -2.09
N THR A 119 4.80 -5.35 -1.97
CA THR A 119 3.92 -5.98 -2.96
C THR A 119 2.54 -6.15 -2.36
N PHE A 120 1.55 -5.51 -2.97
CA PHE A 120 0.14 -5.68 -2.62
C PHE A 120 -0.50 -6.69 -3.58
N SER A 121 -1.15 -7.72 -3.04
CA SER A 121 -1.80 -8.77 -3.83
C SER A 121 -3.16 -9.14 -3.26
N LEU A 122 -3.96 -9.80 -4.10
CA LEU A 122 -5.31 -10.25 -3.84
C LEU A 122 -5.36 -11.78 -3.96
N ASN A 123 -5.92 -12.45 -2.96
CA ASN A 123 -6.16 -13.89 -2.97
C ASN A 123 -7.56 -14.18 -3.55
N GLU A 124 -7.63 -14.33 -4.87
CA GLU A 124 -8.89 -14.54 -5.58
C GLU A 124 -9.62 -15.83 -5.19
N ALA A 125 -8.89 -16.84 -4.72
CA ALA A 125 -9.50 -18.10 -4.28
C ALA A 125 -10.45 -17.91 -3.09
N LEU A 126 -10.22 -16.88 -2.26
CA LEU A 126 -11.04 -16.59 -1.08
C LEU A 126 -12.27 -15.73 -1.38
N LEU A 127 -12.34 -15.14 -2.58
CA LEU A 127 -13.49 -14.34 -3.01
C LEU A 127 -14.68 -15.20 -3.45
N ASN A 128 -14.41 -16.38 -4.02
CA ASN A 128 -15.43 -17.27 -4.61
C ASN A 128 -16.02 -18.28 -3.61
N THR A 129 -15.60 -18.23 -2.34
CA THR A 129 -16.02 -19.16 -1.28
C THR A 129 -17.14 -18.63 -0.39
N LYS A 130 -17.79 -17.52 -0.74
CA LYS A 130 -18.92 -16.92 -0.01
C LYS A 130 -20.10 -16.69 -0.95
#